data_AF-A0A0X8XC13-F1
#
_entry.id   AF-A0A0X8XC13-F1
#
_cell.length_a   1.000
_cell.length_b   1.000
_cell.length_c   1.000
_cell.angle_alpha   90.00
_cell.angle_beta   90.00
_cell.angle_gamma   90.00
#
_symmetry.space_group_name_H-M   'P 1'
#
loop_
_entity.id
_entity.type
_entity.pdbx_description
1 polymer ?
#
loop_
_entity_poly.entity_id
_entity_poly.type
_entity_poly.pdbx_seq_one_letter_code
_entity_poly.pdbx_strand_id
1 'polypeptide(L)'
;MEVASAFVAWFYDILAFFGYTHPVHPIFVHITIGLVVAAMVFALIALVPQYNRYAITARDCVTFAFISAVPTMLVGLMDWVHYFGGHLSSLFKIKITLALILIPLLGLAVYLHSKLNIRSILLHIVYLAGFVNIVLLGYYGGELIHASATPHAETAADEDPDRDPDAVTYSQVSRIMQNQCVHCHSRHNDLGGLDLSSYDALMEGGDSGAVVEPGEPQESLLVLMLDGSEEPLMPLGGPELPQSDIDTISKWVEKGAER
;
A
#
# COMPACT_ATOMS: atom_id res chain seq x y z
N MET A 1 15.56 -6.79 15.77
CA MET A 1 14.73 -5.80 15.05
C MET A 1 15.47 -4.47 14.92
N GLU A 2 16.07 -3.92 15.98
CA GLU A 2 16.81 -2.65 15.94
C GLU A 2 17.91 -2.53 14.86
N VAL A 3 18.71 -3.59 14.65
CA VAL A 3 19.77 -3.56 13.62
C VAL A 3 19.19 -3.51 12.20
N ALA A 4 18.04 -4.16 11.97
CA ALA A 4 17.37 -4.14 10.68
C ALA A 4 16.66 -2.80 10.44
N SER A 5 16.07 -2.20 11.47
CA SER A 5 15.46 -0.87 11.36
C SER A 5 16.51 0.23 11.14
N ALA A 6 17.68 0.14 11.79
CA ALA A 6 18.78 1.08 11.57
C ALA A 6 19.33 1.03 10.14
N PHE A 7 19.47 -0.17 9.57
CA PHE A 7 19.86 -0.33 8.17
C PHE A 7 18.82 0.24 7.20
N VAL A 8 17.54 -0.01 7.46
CA VAL A 8 16.43 0.51 6.66
C VAL A 8 16.43 2.04 6.68
N ALA A 9 16.50 2.66 7.86
CA ALA A 9 16.57 4.12 8.00
C ALA A 9 17.74 4.72 7.21
N TRP A 10 18.96 4.19 7.44
CA TRP A 10 20.17 4.61 6.72
C TRP A 10 20.01 4.52 5.18
N PHE A 11 19.35 3.47 4.69
CA PHE A 11 19.11 3.29 3.26
C PHE A 11 18.17 4.36 2.68
N TYR A 12 17.06 4.65 3.36
CA TYR A 12 16.13 5.70 2.90
C TYR A 12 16.71 7.11 3.07
N ASP A 13 17.53 7.36 4.09
CA ASP A 13 18.23 8.64 4.25
C ASP A 13 19.17 8.94 3.06
N ILE A 14 19.86 7.90 2.55
CA ILE A 14 20.68 8.02 1.34
C ILE A 14 19.81 8.34 0.12
N LEU A 15 18.68 7.66 -0.04
CA LEU A 15 17.78 7.93 -1.16
C LEU A 15 17.21 9.35 -1.08
N ALA A 16 16.81 9.80 0.11
CA ALA A 16 16.32 11.13 0.37
C ALA A 16 17.38 12.21 0.08
N PHE A 17 18.67 11.94 0.37
CA PHE A 17 19.77 12.82 -0.02
C PHE A 17 19.83 13.07 -1.54
N PHE A 18 19.45 12.08 -2.36
CA PHE A 18 19.32 12.22 -3.81
C PHE A 18 17.93 12.70 -4.27
N GLY A 19 17.06 13.08 -3.34
CA GLY A 19 15.70 13.56 -3.62
C GLY A 19 14.69 12.45 -3.93
N TYR A 20 14.99 11.19 -3.61
CA TYR A 20 14.07 10.07 -3.80
C TYR A 20 13.38 9.71 -2.49
N THR A 21 12.08 9.99 -2.39
CA THR A 21 11.25 9.77 -1.19
C THR A 21 10.12 8.76 -1.41
N HIS A 22 10.08 8.12 -2.57
CA HIS A 22 9.03 7.16 -2.94
C HIS A 22 9.37 5.73 -2.50
N PRO A 23 8.37 4.84 -2.34
CA PRO A 23 8.61 3.42 -2.09
C PRO A 23 9.46 2.78 -3.20
N VAL A 24 10.36 1.87 -2.85
CA VAL A 24 11.28 1.21 -3.80
C VAL A 24 10.68 -0.11 -4.31
N HIS A 25 9.79 -0.74 -3.55
CA HIS A 25 9.15 -2.02 -3.89
C HIS A 25 8.43 -2.01 -5.24
N PRO A 26 7.68 -0.96 -5.64
CA PRO A 26 7.01 -0.93 -6.93
C PRO A 26 7.94 -1.17 -8.12
N ILE A 27 9.18 -0.64 -8.09
CA ILE A 27 10.17 -0.79 -9.16
C ILE A 27 10.49 -2.28 -9.39
N PHE A 28 10.73 -3.03 -8.32
CA PHE A 28 11.07 -4.45 -8.39
C PHE A 28 9.85 -5.34 -8.68
N VAL A 29 8.68 -4.95 -8.16
CA VAL A 29 7.41 -5.63 -8.44
C VAL A 29 7.13 -5.65 -9.93
N HIS A 30 7.28 -4.52 -10.64
CA HIS A 30 6.99 -4.48 -12.09
C HIS A 30 7.83 -5.47 -12.89
N ILE A 31 9.10 -5.70 -12.50
CA ILE A 31 9.96 -6.71 -13.12
C ILE A 31 9.38 -8.11 -12.92
N THR A 32 9.10 -8.47 -11.66
CA THR A 32 8.59 -9.81 -11.33
C THR A 32 7.21 -10.06 -11.96
N ILE A 33 6.28 -9.11 -11.85
CA ILE A 33 4.94 -9.21 -12.44
C ILE A 33 5.02 -9.37 -13.95
N GLY A 34 5.76 -8.48 -14.63
CA GLY A 34 5.91 -8.52 -16.07
C GLY A 34 6.46 -9.85 -16.57
N LEU A 35 7.45 -10.41 -15.87
CA LEU A 35 8.05 -11.70 -16.24
C LEU A 35 7.12 -12.89 -16.03
N VAL A 36 6.30 -12.92 -14.97
CA VAL A 36 5.30 -14.00 -14.76
C VAL A 36 4.21 -13.93 -15.83
N VAL A 37 3.72 -12.74 -16.14
CA VAL A 37 2.72 -12.54 -17.21
C VAL A 37 3.30 -12.95 -18.56
N ALA A 38 4.53 -12.51 -18.88
CA ALA A 38 5.22 -12.89 -20.11
C ALA A 38 5.42 -14.40 -20.21
N ALA A 39 5.82 -15.06 -19.11
CA ALA A 39 5.99 -16.51 -19.07
C ALA A 39 4.70 -17.25 -19.44
N MET A 40 3.56 -16.82 -18.88
CA MET A 40 2.24 -17.39 -19.20
C MET A 40 1.87 -17.19 -20.67
N VAL A 41 2.03 -15.96 -21.18
CA VAL A 41 1.70 -15.64 -22.59
C VAL A 41 2.56 -16.46 -23.55
N PHE A 42 3.88 -16.50 -23.34
CA PHE A 42 4.78 -17.27 -24.21
C PHE A 42 4.56 -18.77 -24.11
N ALA A 43 4.18 -19.30 -22.94
CA ALA A 43 3.83 -20.71 -22.79
C ALA A 43 2.60 -21.08 -23.65
N LEU A 44 1.56 -20.23 -23.64
CA LEU A 44 0.37 -20.43 -24.47
C LEU A 44 0.68 -20.32 -25.97
N ILE A 45 1.49 -19.32 -26.36
CA ILE A 45 1.94 -19.18 -27.76
C ILE A 45 2.70 -20.43 -28.23
N ALA A 46 3.53 -21.01 -27.36
CA ALA A 46 4.33 -22.19 -27.66
C ALA A 46 3.52 -23.48 -27.84
N LEU A 47 2.24 -23.50 -27.47
CA LEU A 47 1.33 -24.62 -27.78
C LEU A 47 1.11 -24.77 -29.29
N VAL A 48 1.19 -23.66 -30.04
CA VAL A 48 1.06 -23.69 -31.50
C VAL A 48 2.36 -24.23 -32.11
N PRO A 49 2.34 -25.33 -32.89
CA PRO A 49 3.55 -26.01 -33.37
C PRO A 49 4.56 -25.10 -34.09
N GLN A 50 4.08 -24.13 -34.88
CA GLN A 50 4.92 -23.17 -35.61
C GLN A 50 5.69 -22.19 -34.70
N TYR A 51 5.24 -22.05 -33.46
CA TYR A 51 5.73 -21.11 -32.46
C TYR A 51 6.38 -21.81 -31.26
N ASN A 52 6.67 -23.11 -31.35
CA ASN A 52 7.24 -23.90 -30.26
C ASN A 52 8.58 -23.33 -29.70
N ARG A 53 9.30 -22.50 -30.48
CA ARG A 53 10.50 -21.79 -30.02
C ARG A 53 10.27 -20.90 -28.78
N TYR A 54 9.04 -20.39 -28.60
CA TYR A 54 8.70 -19.53 -27.46
C TYR A 54 8.61 -20.31 -26.14
N ALA A 55 8.66 -21.65 -26.16
CA ALA A 55 8.78 -22.44 -24.93
C ALA A 55 10.05 -22.07 -24.15
N ILE A 56 11.17 -21.85 -24.87
CA ILE A 56 12.43 -21.41 -24.27
C ILE A 56 12.27 -20.02 -23.64
N THR A 57 11.63 -19.10 -24.37
CA THR A 57 11.32 -17.75 -23.86
C THR A 57 10.46 -17.81 -22.60
N ALA A 58 9.42 -18.65 -22.58
CA ALA A 58 8.57 -18.84 -21.41
C ALA A 58 9.36 -19.35 -20.19
N ARG A 59 10.27 -20.31 -20.39
CA ARG A 59 11.17 -20.82 -19.36
C ARG A 59 12.08 -19.72 -18.80
N ASP A 60 12.69 -18.94 -19.67
CA ASP A 60 13.64 -17.91 -19.27
C ASP A 60 12.90 -16.80 -18.51
N CYS A 61 11.71 -16.40 -18.96
CA CYS A 61 10.84 -15.47 -18.23
C CYS A 61 10.52 -15.97 -16.81
N VAL A 62 10.05 -17.21 -16.64
CA VAL A 62 9.71 -17.71 -15.29
C VAL A 62 10.96 -17.89 -14.41
N THR A 63 12.11 -18.21 -15.01
CA THR A 63 13.40 -18.31 -14.30
C THR A 63 13.83 -16.95 -13.77
N PHE A 64 13.78 -15.91 -14.61
CA PHE A 64 14.10 -14.56 -14.16
C PHE A 64 13.08 -14.03 -13.17
N ALA A 65 11.79 -14.37 -13.31
CA ALA A 65 10.77 -14.03 -12.31
C ALA A 65 11.06 -14.65 -10.94
N PHE A 66 11.50 -15.92 -10.91
CA PHE A 66 11.89 -16.58 -9.67
C PHE A 66 13.09 -15.89 -9.01
N ILE A 67 14.10 -15.51 -9.80
CA ILE A 67 15.29 -14.80 -9.32
C ILE A 67 14.90 -13.40 -8.80
N SER A 68 14.07 -12.65 -9.53
CA SER A 68 13.65 -11.30 -9.15
C SER A 68 12.69 -11.26 -7.97
N ALA A 69 11.97 -12.35 -7.68
CA ALA A 69 11.06 -12.44 -6.54
C ALA A 69 11.77 -12.21 -5.19
N VAL A 70 13.02 -12.65 -5.06
CA VAL A 70 13.82 -12.49 -3.83
C VAL A 70 14.10 -11.01 -3.50
N PRO A 71 14.76 -10.22 -4.38
CA PRO A 71 14.96 -8.79 -4.10
C PRO A 71 13.63 -8.04 -4.01
N THR A 72 12.60 -8.42 -4.77
CA THR A 72 11.26 -7.83 -4.67
C THR A 72 10.68 -7.97 -3.25
N MET A 73 10.80 -9.17 -2.66
CA MET A 73 10.33 -9.44 -1.30
C MET A 73 11.14 -8.66 -0.26
N LEU A 74 12.47 -8.61 -0.40
CA LEU A 74 13.34 -7.88 0.52
C LEU A 74 13.01 -6.39 0.54
N VAL A 75 12.92 -5.75 -0.62
CA VAL A 75 12.55 -4.33 -0.72
C VAL A 75 11.13 -4.10 -0.24
N GLY A 76 10.21 -5.04 -0.47
CA GLY A 76 8.84 -4.97 0.07
C GLY A 76 8.79 -4.97 1.60
N LEU A 77 9.65 -5.75 2.25
CA LEU A 77 9.79 -5.73 3.71
C LEU A 77 10.40 -4.41 4.21
N MET A 78 11.33 -3.82 3.45
CA MET A 78 11.92 -2.51 3.78
C MET A 78 10.89 -1.40 3.69
N ASP A 79 10.12 -1.33 2.59
CA ASP A 79 9.02 -0.37 2.43
C ASP A 79 7.97 -0.56 3.53
N TRP A 80 7.65 -1.80 3.91
CA TRP A 80 6.71 -2.09 4.99
C TRP A 80 7.17 -1.56 6.35
N VAL A 81 8.45 -1.74 6.68
CA VAL A 81 9.01 -1.19 7.93
C VAL A 81 9.07 0.32 7.89
N HIS A 82 9.48 0.93 6.77
CA HIS A 82 9.69 2.37 6.67
C HIS A 82 8.37 3.16 6.60
N TYR A 83 7.46 2.79 5.70
CA TYR A 83 6.23 3.56 5.44
C TYR A 83 5.03 3.12 6.30
N PHE A 84 5.05 1.90 6.82
CA PHE A 84 3.91 1.33 7.57
C PHE A 84 4.29 0.94 9.01
N GLY A 85 5.47 1.34 9.49
CA GLY A 85 5.95 1.07 10.85
C GLY A 85 6.04 -0.42 11.21
N GLY A 86 5.99 -1.32 10.23
CA GLY A 86 5.93 -2.76 10.49
C GLY A 86 4.59 -3.28 11.03
N HIS A 87 3.48 -2.55 10.82
CA HIS A 87 2.16 -3.00 11.27
C HIS A 87 1.61 -4.16 10.42
N LEU A 88 1.12 -5.22 11.07
CA LEU A 88 0.55 -6.41 10.41
C LEU A 88 -0.98 -6.29 10.25
N SER A 89 -1.43 -5.38 9.38
CA SER A 89 -2.86 -5.30 9.02
C SER A 89 -3.33 -6.55 8.25
N SER A 90 -4.64 -6.72 8.15
CA SER A 90 -5.26 -7.84 7.44
C SER A 90 -4.83 -7.92 5.97
N LEU A 91 -4.71 -6.78 5.30
CA LEU A 91 -4.23 -6.68 3.91
C LEU A 91 -2.75 -7.08 3.78
N PHE A 92 -1.89 -6.66 4.72
CA PHE A 92 -0.48 -7.06 4.75
C PHE A 92 -0.32 -8.58 4.95
N LYS A 93 -1.11 -9.20 5.84
CA LYS A 93 -1.10 -10.65 6.06
C LYS A 93 -1.45 -11.43 4.78
N ILE A 94 -2.48 -10.98 4.06
CA ILE A 94 -2.89 -11.57 2.78
C ILE A 94 -1.76 -11.47 1.76
N LYS A 95 -1.16 -10.30 1.60
CA LYS A 95 -0.02 -10.08 0.69
C LYS A 95 1.17 -10.98 0.98
N ILE A 96 1.62 -11.02 2.23
CA ILE A 96 2.78 -11.84 2.64
C ILE A 96 2.50 -13.31 2.33
N THR A 97 1.28 -13.77 2.62
CA THR A 97 0.85 -15.15 2.33
C THR A 97 0.88 -15.43 0.82
N LEU A 98 0.33 -14.55 0.00
CA LEU A 98 0.35 -14.70 -1.46
C LEU A 98 1.79 -14.69 -2.01
N ALA A 99 2.68 -13.84 -1.48
CA ALA A 99 4.09 -13.80 -1.88
C ALA A 99 4.83 -15.09 -1.50
N LEU A 100 4.59 -15.63 -0.30
CA LEU A 100 5.15 -16.92 0.15
C LEU A 100 4.62 -18.11 -0.65
N ILE A 101 3.43 -17.99 -1.25
CA ILE A 101 2.89 -18.99 -2.20
C ILE A 101 3.52 -18.82 -3.60
N LEU A 102 3.76 -17.58 -4.04
CA LEU A 102 4.29 -17.31 -5.38
C LEU A 102 5.69 -17.88 -5.57
N ILE A 103 6.61 -17.68 -4.63
CA ILE A 103 8.00 -18.14 -4.74
C ILE A 103 8.11 -19.66 -5.02
N PRO A 104 7.48 -20.56 -4.23
CA PRO A 104 7.52 -21.99 -4.52
C PRO A 104 6.75 -22.35 -5.80
N LEU A 105 5.69 -21.62 -6.18
CA LEU A 105 5.03 -21.83 -7.48
C LEU A 105 5.97 -21.52 -8.65
N LEU A 106 6.73 -20.43 -8.58
CA LEU A 106 7.73 -20.09 -9.59
C LEU A 106 8.88 -21.12 -9.63
N GLY A 107 9.38 -21.54 -8.46
CA GLY A 107 10.39 -22.61 -8.38
C GLY A 107 9.89 -23.94 -8.96
N LEU A 108 8.63 -24.31 -8.68
CA LEU A 108 7.98 -25.48 -9.25
C LEU A 108 7.81 -25.34 -10.77
N ALA A 109 7.43 -24.16 -11.26
CA ALA A 109 7.31 -23.88 -12.69
C ALA A 109 8.65 -24.06 -13.41
N VAL A 110 9.75 -23.53 -12.85
CA VAL A 110 11.12 -23.70 -13.37
C VAL A 110 11.49 -25.18 -13.37
N TYR A 111 11.27 -25.89 -12.26
CA TYR A 111 11.56 -27.31 -12.14
C TYR A 111 10.78 -28.15 -13.15
N LEU A 112 9.46 -27.98 -13.23
CA LEU A 112 8.60 -28.75 -14.14
C LEU A 112 8.89 -28.44 -15.60
N HIS A 113 9.21 -27.19 -15.96
CA HIS A 113 9.61 -26.86 -17.32
C HIS A 113 10.89 -27.61 -17.74
N SER A 114 11.81 -27.87 -16.80
CA SER A 114 13.01 -28.66 -17.08
C SER A 114 12.74 -30.17 -17.28
N LYS A 115 11.58 -30.67 -16.86
CA LYS A 115 11.22 -32.10 -16.85
C LYS A 115 10.12 -32.48 -17.84
N LEU A 116 9.20 -31.56 -18.12
CA LEU A 116 8.00 -31.82 -18.89
C LEU A 116 8.09 -31.14 -20.26
N ASN A 117 7.35 -31.68 -21.22
CA ASN A 117 7.14 -31.02 -22.51
C ASN A 117 6.22 -29.82 -22.34
N ILE A 118 6.38 -28.77 -23.15
CA ILE A 118 5.51 -27.59 -23.14
C ILE A 118 4.04 -27.98 -23.26
N ARG A 119 3.68 -29.02 -24.02
CA ARG A 119 2.28 -29.49 -24.14
C ARG A 119 1.69 -30.13 -22.88
N SER A 120 2.46 -30.25 -21.80
CA SER A 120 1.99 -30.81 -20.54
C SER A 120 0.92 -29.91 -19.90
N ILE A 121 -0.22 -30.52 -19.56
CA ILE A 121 -1.33 -29.87 -18.85
C ILE A 121 -0.86 -29.41 -17.45
N LEU A 122 -0.10 -30.24 -16.74
CA LEU A 122 0.39 -29.92 -15.40
C LEU A 122 1.27 -28.65 -15.41
N LEU A 123 2.12 -28.49 -16.42
CA LEU A 123 2.96 -27.30 -16.57
C LEU A 123 2.08 -26.05 -16.71
N HIS A 124 1.05 -26.10 -17.56
CA HIS A 124 0.14 -24.99 -17.79
C HIS A 124 -0.72 -24.65 -16.56
N ILE A 125 -1.11 -25.65 -15.77
CA ILE A 125 -1.79 -25.43 -14.48
C ILE A 125 -0.91 -24.62 -13.53
N VAL A 126 0.38 -24.94 -13.44
CA VAL A 126 1.30 -24.22 -12.55
C VAL A 126 1.55 -22.79 -13.05
N TYR A 127 1.68 -22.58 -14.37
CA TYR A 127 1.79 -21.24 -14.95
C TYR A 127 0.53 -20.40 -14.70
N LEU A 128 -0.66 -21.01 -14.86
CA LEU A 128 -1.94 -20.37 -14.56
C LEU A 128 -2.06 -20.02 -13.08
N ALA A 129 -1.68 -20.93 -12.17
CA ALA A 129 -1.68 -20.68 -10.74
C ALA A 129 -0.77 -19.49 -10.36
N GLY A 130 0.43 -19.41 -10.95
CA GLY A 130 1.32 -18.27 -10.78
C GLY A 130 0.73 -16.96 -11.32
N PHE A 131 0.10 -16.99 -12.50
CA PHE A 131 -0.59 -15.84 -13.08
C PHE A 131 -1.76 -15.36 -12.21
N VAL A 132 -2.62 -16.27 -11.75
CA VAL A 132 -3.74 -15.92 -10.86
C VAL A 132 -3.22 -15.34 -9.54
N ASN A 133 -2.18 -15.95 -8.96
CA ASN A 133 -1.57 -15.45 -7.74
C ASN A 133 -1.04 -14.01 -7.90
N ILE A 134 -0.41 -13.69 -9.05
CA ILE A 134 0.10 -12.34 -9.28
C ILE A 134 -0.99 -11.30 -9.53
N VAL A 135 -2.11 -11.69 -10.15
CA VAL A 135 -3.30 -10.84 -10.26
C VAL A 135 -3.87 -10.53 -8.87
N LEU A 136 -3.94 -11.52 -7.97
CA LEU A 136 -4.39 -11.31 -6.59
C LEU A 136 -3.42 -10.39 -5.81
N LEU A 137 -2.10 -10.59 -5.95
CA LEU A 137 -1.10 -9.69 -5.37
C LEU A 137 -1.25 -8.25 -5.87
N GLY A 138 -1.50 -8.08 -7.18
CA GLY A 138 -1.78 -6.78 -7.78
C GLY A 138 -3.05 -6.14 -7.23
N TYR A 139 -4.14 -6.91 -7.12
CA TYR A 139 -5.42 -6.46 -6.55
C TYR A 139 -5.24 -5.98 -5.11
N TYR A 140 -4.71 -6.82 -4.21
CA TYR A 140 -4.53 -6.43 -2.81
C TYR A 140 -3.43 -5.37 -2.61
N GLY A 141 -2.49 -5.25 -3.55
CA GLY A 141 -1.55 -4.13 -3.60
C GLY A 141 -2.19 -2.82 -3.99
N GLY A 142 -3.10 -2.85 -4.97
CA GLY A 142 -3.94 -1.71 -5.33
C GLY A 142 -4.87 -1.32 -4.19
N GLU A 143 -5.54 -2.31 -3.59
CA GLU A 143 -6.47 -2.12 -2.45
C GLU A 143 -5.78 -1.49 -1.26
N LEU A 144 -4.53 -1.88 -0.95
CA LEU A 144 -3.74 -1.17 0.04
C LEU A 144 -3.77 0.33 -0.28
N ILE A 145 -3.32 0.74 -1.46
CA ILE A 145 -3.18 2.15 -1.87
C ILE A 145 -4.52 2.87 -2.07
N HIS A 146 -5.55 2.18 -2.56
CA HIS A 146 -6.78 2.78 -3.09
C HIS A 146 -8.05 2.47 -2.27
N ALA A 147 -8.00 1.64 -1.21
CA ALA A 147 -9.18 1.33 -0.39
C ALA A 147 -9.86 2.57 0.23
N SER A 148 -9.15 3.71 0.31
CA SER A 148 -9.68 5.02 0.72
C SER A 148 -10.08 5.93 -0.44
N ALA A 149 -9.66 5.63 -1.67
CA ALA A 149 -10.04 6.38 -2.86
C ALA A 149 -11.42 5.92 -3.33
N THR A 150 -12.47 6.34 -2.63
CA THR A 150 -13.76 6.51 -3.34
C THR A 150 -13.50 7.44 -4.53
N PRO A 151 -14.00 7.13 -5.74
CA PRO A 151 -13.91 8.05 -6.86
C PRO A 151 -14.86 9.22 -6.55
N HIS A 152 -14.39 10.18 -5.76
CA HIS A 152 -15.02 11.48 -5.74
C HIS A 152 -14.53 12.24 -6.95
N ALA A 153 -15.43 12.29 -7.93
CA ALA A 153 -15.67 13.43 -8.79
C ALA A 153 -14.81 14.63 -8.41
N GLU A 154 -13.71 14.76 -9.14
CA GLU A 154 -13.21 16.06 -9.52
C GLU A 154 -14.43 16.88 -9.99
N THR A 155 -14.61 18.08 -9.43
CA THR A 155 -15.65 19.06 -9.76
C THR A 155 -17.05 18.84 -9.16
N ALA A 156 -17.22 19.27 -7.91
CA ALA A 156 -18.22 20.29 -7.58
C ALA A 156 -17.78 20.95 -6.28
N ALA A 157 -17.18 22.14 -6.40
CA ALA A 157 -17.21 23.08 -5.32
C ALA A 157 -18.69 23.30 -4.95
N ASP A 158 -19.05 23.02 -3.71
CA ASP A 158 -20.19 23.69 -3.07
C ASP A 158 -19.86 25.18 -3.06
N GLU A 159 -20.22 25.87 -4.14
CA GLU A 159 -20.42 27.32 -4.14
C GLU A 159 -21.79 27.55 -3.49
N ASP A 160 -21.87 27.37 -2.17
CA ASP A 160 -22.93 27.96 -1.37
C ASP A 160 -22.53 29.42 -1.08
N PRO A 161 -23.20 30.42 -1.69
CA PRO A 161 -22.86 31.82 -1.53
C PRO A 161 -23.20 32.40 -0.15
N ASP A 162 -23.85 31.62 0.74
CA ASP A 162 -24.21 32.04 2.11
C ASP A 162 -23.35 31.36 3.19
N ARG A 163 -22.34 30.57 2.80
CA ARG A 163 -21.45 29.89 3.75
C ARG A 163 -20.44 30.86 4.35
N ASP A 164 -20.48 30.99 5.68
CA ASP A 164 -19.43 31.67 6.45
C ASP A 164 -18.06 31.04 6.14
N PRO A 165 -17.11 31.78 5.53
CA PRO A 165 -15.79 31.26 5.19
C PRO A 165 -14.97 30.87 6.44
N ASP A 166 -15.33 31.34 7.63
CA ASP A 166 -14.67 31.00 8.89
C ASP A 166 -15.32 29.80 9.62
N ALA A 167 -16.46 29.29 9.13
CA ALA A 167 -17.13 28.11 9.68
C ALA A 167 -16.48 26.82 9.16
N VAL A 168 -15.53 26.29 9.94
CA VAL A 168 -15.00 24.94 9.72
C VAL A 168 -16.06 23.92 10.08
N THR A 169 -16.40 23.06 9.12
CA THR A 169 -17.37 21.97 9.30
C THR A 169 -16.67 20.61 9.25
N TYR A 170 -17.26 19.58 9.84
CA TYR A 170 -16.74 18.22 9.70
C TYR A 170 -16.65 17.78 8.23
N SER A 171 -17.47 18.32 7.32
CA SER A 171 -17.35 17.99 5.88
C SER A 171 -15.99 18.36 5.26
N GLN A 172 -15.34 19.42 5.76
CA GLN A 172 -14.00 19.81 5.30
C GLN A 172 -12.94 18.90 5.92
N VAL A 173 -13.04 18.64 7.22
CA VAL A 173 -12.15 17.71 7.95
C VAL A 173 -12.24 16.30 7.36
N SER A 174 -13.45 15.80 7.13
CA SER A 174 -13.72 14.50 6.52
C SER A 174 -13.06 14.37 5.15
N ARG A 175 -13.08 15.42 4.31
CA ARG A 175 -12.36 15.39 3.02
C ARG A 175 -10.86 15.25 3.21
N ILE A 176 -10.27 15.95 4.17
CA ILE A 176 -8.84 15.79 4.50
C ILE A 176 -8.56 14.35 4.96
N MET A 177 -9.36 13.83 5.90
CA MET A 177 -9.21 12.47 6.43
C MET A 177 -9.31 11.41 5.31
N GLN A 178 -10.31 11.50 4.45
CA GLN A 178 -10.50 10.58 3.33
C GLN A 178 -9.29 10.57 2.38
N ASN A 179 -8.73 11.74 2.11
CA ASN A 179 -7.64 11.90 1.15
C ASN A 179 -6.27 11.50 1.73
N GLN A 180 -6.03 11.78 3.01
CA GLN A 180 -4.68 11.71 3.60
C GLN A 180 -4.52 10.63 4.67
N CYS A 181 -5.62 10.15 5.28
CA CYS A 181 -5.55 9.37 6.52
C CYS A 181 -6.20 7.99 6.41
N VAL A 182 -7.37 7.89 5.76
CA VAL A 182 -8.18 6.66 5.68
C VAL A 182 -7.47 5.50 5.01
N HIS A 183 -6.46 5.78 4.17
CA HIS A 183 -5.58 4.76 3.58
C HIS A 183 -4.93 3.85 4.65
N CYS A 184 -4.49 4.43 5.76
CA CYS A 184 -3.83 3.74 6.88
C CYS A 184 -4.68 3.66 8.14
N HIS A 185 -5.75 4.43 8.25
CA HIS A 185 -6.65 4.48 9.40
C HIS A 185 -8.10 4.29 8.95
N SER A 186 -8.45 3.04 8.65
CA SER A 186 -9.80 2.61 8.27
C SER A 186 -10.13 1.27 8.89
N ARG A 187 -11.41 0.89 8.85
CA ARG A 187 -11.87 -0.45 9.25
C ARG A 187 -11.09 -1.64 8.64
N HIS A 188 -10.51 -1.48 7.46
CA HIS A 188 -9.79 -2.54 6.76
C HIS A 188 -8.26 -2.47 6.91
N ASN A 189 -7.77 -1.30 7.32
CA ASN A 189 -6.37 -1.03 7.60
C ASN A 189 -6.33 -0.05 8.78
N ASP A 190 -6.35 -0.59 9.99
CA ASP A 190 -6.56 0.10 11.27
C ASP A 190 -5.22 0.27 11.98
N LEU A 191 -4.29 1.03 11.39
CA LEU A 191 -2.99 1.27 12.02
C LEU A 191 -3.23 2.00 13.36
N GLY A 192 -2.77 1.39 14.46
CA GLY A 192 -3.05 1.89 15.82
C GLY A 192 -4.52 1.74 16.27
N GLY A 193 -5.28 0.83 15.66
CA GLY A 193 -6.69 0.58 16.01
C GLY A 193 -7.65 1.72 15.64
N LEU A 194 -7.18 2.69 14.85
CA LEU A 194 -7.89 3.93 14.56
C LEU A 194 -8.60 3.88 13.20
N ASP A 195 -9.87 4.27 13.17
CA ASP A 195 -10.68 4.41 11.94
C ASP A 195 -11.15 5.86 11.76
N LEU A 196 -10.62 6.51 10.72
CA LEU A 196 -10.90 7.91 10.38
C LEU A 196 -11.92 8.06 9.24
N SER A 197 -12.57 6.97 8.82
CA SER A 197 -13.48 6.95 7.68
C SER A 197 -14.86 7.54 7.97
N SER A 198 -15.20 7.75 9.26
CA SER A 198 -16.48 8.32 9.68
C SER A 198 -16.34 9.15 10.96
N TYR A 199 -17.33 10.02 11.22
CA TYR A 199 -17.35 10.87 12.40
C TYR A 199 -17.36 10.05 13.69
N ASP A 200 -18.27 9.07 13.74
CA ASP A 200 -18.47 8.26 14.94
C ASP A 200 -17.19 7.47 15.28
N ALA A 201 -16.51 6.92 14.26
CA ALA A 201 -15.25 6.19 14.45
C ALA A 201 -14.07 7.11 14.85
N LEU A 202 -13.97 8.30 14.25
CA LEU A 202 -12.98 9.31 14.64
C LEU A 202 -13.13 9.70 16.11
N MET A 203 -14.37 9.87 16.58
CA MET A 203 -14.66 10.23 17.97
C MET A 203 -14.53 9.05 18.95
N GLU A 204 -14.63 7.81 18.47
CA GLU A 204 -14.35 6.60 19.27
C GLU A 204 -12.85 6.48 19.61
N GLY A 205 -11.98 6.91 18.69
CA GLY A 205 -10.54 6.88 18.86
C GLY A 205 -9.91 5.55 18.43
N GLY A 206 -8.72 5.24 18.97
CA GLY A 206 -7.97 4.03 18.63
C GLY A 206 -7.38 3.33 19.84
N ASP A 207 -6.33 2.53 19.64
CA ASP A 207 -5.66 1.78 20.71
C ASP A 207 -5.06 2.69 21.80
N SER A 208 -4.73 3.94 21.44
CA SER A 208 -4.24 4.97 22.37
C SER A 208 -5.36 5.71 23.12
N GLY A 209 -6.62 5.35 22.89
CA GLY A 209 -7.79 6.05 23.43
C GLY A 209 -8.32 7.13 22.49
N ALA A 210 -8.95 8.16 23.07
CA ALA A 210 -9.49 9.28 22.32
C ALA A 210 -8.37 10.04 21.59
N VAL A 211 -8.62 10.37 20.32
CA VAL A 211 -7.67 11.14 19.50
C VAL A 211 -8.11 12.59 19.31
N VAL A 212 -9.37 12.90 19.63
CA VAL A 212 -9.95 14.24 19.60
C VAL A 212 -10.51 14.54 20.98
N GLU A 213 -10.02 15.62 21.57
CA GLU A 213 -10.55 16.24 22.79
C GLU A 213 -11.29 17.53 22.38
N PRO A 214 -12.64 17.52 22.32
CA PRO A 214 -13.42 18.67 21.87
C PRO A 214 -13.12 19.95 22.66
N GLY A 215 -12.73 21.00 21.94
CA GLY A 215 -12.36 22.31 22.51
C GLY A 215 -10.88 22.47 22.85
N GLU A 216 -10.12 21.38 22.92
CA GLU A 216 -8.73 21.37 23.39
C GLU A 216 -7.80 20.78 22.31
N PRO A 217 -7.48 21.53 21.25
CA PRO A 217 -6.62 21.04 20.17
C PRO A 217 -5.20 20.70 20.65
N GLN A 218 -4.69 21.38 21.68
CA GLN A 218 -3.36 21.08 22.25
C GLN A 218 -3.34 19.82 23.13
N GLU A 219 -4.50 19.26 23.48
CA GLU A 219 -4.60 17.97 24.18
C GLU A 219 -5.08 16.85 23.25
N SER A 220 -5.49 17.20 22.02
CA SER A 220 -5.96 16.25 21.02
C SER A 220 -4.78 15.56 20.32
N LEU A 221 -4.62 14.26 20.57
CA LEU A 221 -3.55 13.45 19.97
C LEU A 221 -3.50 13.56 18.44
N LEU A 222 -4.65 13.69 17.79
CA LEU A 222 -4.76 13.92 16.34
C LEU A 222 -3.97 15.17 15.91
N VAL A 223 -4.09 16.28 16.62
CA VAL A 223 -3.40 17.54 16.27
C VAL A 223 -1.91 17.43 16.61
N LEU A 224 -1.59 16.91 17.79
CA LEU A 224 -0.22 16.76 18.28
C LEU A 224 0.66 15.86 17.38
N MET A 225 0.08 14.80 16.82
CA MET A 225 0.81 13.93 15.87
C MET A 225 0.94 14.56 14.48
N LEU A 226 0.05 15.47 14.08
CA LEU A 226 0.11 16.16 12.79
C LEU A 226 1.13 17.30 12.78
N ASP A 227 1.29 18.01 13.90
CA ASP A 227 2.25 19.12 14.02
C ASP A 227 3.63 18.69 14.56
N GLY A 228 3.77 17.41 14.93
CA GLY A 228 5.03 16.83 15.42
C GLY A 228 5.34 17.12 16.88
N SER A 229 4.37 17.64 17.65
CA SER A 229 4.51 17.79 19.11
C SER A 229 4.56 16.43 19.84
N GLU A 230 3.96 15.40 19.25
CA GLU A 230 4.02 14.02 19.72
C GLU A 230 4.51 13.07 18.62
N GLU A 231 5.25 12.02 19.01
CA GLU A 231 5.74 11.00 18.08
C GLU A 231 4.83 9.76 18.02
N PRO A 232 4.72 9.09 16.85
CA PRO A 232 5.34 9.47 15.58
C PRO A 232 4.56 10.58 14.85
N LEU A 233 5.29 11.39 14.08
CA LEU A 233 4.70 12.37 13.16
C LEU A 233 3.83 11.66 12.10
N MET A 234 2.64 12.20 11.86
CA MET A 234 1.70 11.73 10.84
C MET A 234 1.55 12.75 9.70
N PRO A 235 1.45 12.31 8.43
CA PRO A 235 1.41 10.92 7.96
C PRO A 235 2.77 10.18 8.05
N LEU A 236 2.76 8.95 8.58
CA LEU A 236 3.98 8.16 8.81
C LEU A 236 4.73 7.86 7.50
N GLY A 237 5.99 8.32 7.41
CA GLY A 237 6.83 8.11 6.22
C GLY A 237 6.32 8.80 4.94
N GLY A 238 5.24 9.59 5.05
CA GLY A 238 4.68 10.38 3.96
C GLY A 238 5.14 11.85 4.01
N PRO A 239 4.76 12.66 3.01
CA PRO A 239 4.93 14.10 3.11
C PRO A 239 4.08 14.64 4.27
N GLU A 240 4.61 15.63 4.97
CA GLU A 240 3.87 16.38 5.99
C GLU A 240 2.61 16.99 5.39
N LEU A 241 1.56 17.04 6.22
CA LEU A 241 0.30 17.65 5.82
C LEU A 241 0.50 19.18 5.66
N PRO A 242 -0.09 19.82 4.64
CA PRO A 242 -0.01 21.27 4.52
C PRO A 242 -0.54 21.96 5.78
N GLN A 243 0.14 23.01 6.24
CA GLN A 243 -0.26 23.75 7.44
C GLN A 243 -1.73 24.21 7.40
N SER A 244 -2.26 24.55 6.22
CA SER A 244 -3.66 24.93 6.05
C SER A 244 -4.66 23.83 6.44
N ASP A 245 -4.30 22.58 6.20
CA ASP A 245 -5.14 21.42 6.50
C ASP A 245 -5.05 21.09 7.99
N ILE A 246 -3.84 21.19 8.57
CA ILE A 246 -3.63 21.09 10.04
C ILE A 246 -4.44 22.17 10.75
N ASP A 247 -4.37 23.42 10.30
CA ASP A 247 -5.13 24.54 10.87
C ASP A 247 -6.64 24.31 10.76
N THR A 248 -7.11 23.70 9.66
CA THR A 248 -8.53 23.35 9.49
C THR A 248 -8.96 22.32 10.52
N ILE A 249 -8.17 21.26 10.72
CA ILE A 249 -8.46 20.21 11.72
C ILE A 249 -8.41 20.83 13.14
N SER A 250 -7.37 21.59 13.45
CA SER A 250 -7.18 22.22 14.76
C SER A 250 -8.34 23.17 15.12
N LYS A 251 -8.76 24.02 14.18
CA LYS A 251 -9.92 24.91 14.37
C LYS A 251 -11.24 24.16 14.55
N TRP A 252 -11.42 23.04 13.85
CA TRP A 252 -12.60 22.20 14.03
C TRP A 252 -12.66 21.60 15.44
N VAL A 253 -11.52 21.12 15.94
CA VAL A 253 -11.40 20.63 17.32
C VAL A 253 -11.66 21.75 18.33
N GLU A 254 -11.04 22.92 18.15
CA GLU A 254 -11.24 24.12 18.99
C GLU A 254 -12.72 24.52 19.08
N LYS A 255 -13.46 24.38 17.99
CA LYS A 255 -14.91 24.65 17.93
C LYS A 255 -15.79 23.54 18.53
N GLY A 256 -15.20 22.57 19.22
CA GLY A 256 -15.92 21.48 19.89
C GLY A 256 -16.11 20.23 19.05
N ALA A 257 -15.39 20.08 17.94
CA ALA A 257 -15.42 18.88 17.08
C ALA A 257 -16.84 18.50 16.62
N GLU A 258 -17.69 19.49 16.35
CA GLU A 258 -19.08 19.26 15.94
C GLU A 258 -19.21 18.75 14.51
N ARG A 259 -20.29 18.01 14.24
CA ARG A 259 -20.56 17.41 12.93
C ARG A 259 -21.06 18.42 11.90
#